data_AF-A0A6L5FUV4-F1
#
_entry.id   AF-A0A6L5FUV4-F1
#
_cell.length_a   1.000
_cell.length_b   1.000
_cell.length_c   1.000
_cell.angle_alpha   90.00
_cell.angle_beta   90.00
_cell.angle_gamma   90.00
#
_symmetry.space_group_name_H-M   'P 1'
#
loop_
_entity.id
_entity.type
_entity.pdbx_description
1 polymer ?
#
loop_
_entity_poly.entity_id
_entity_poly.type
_entity_poly.pdbx_seq_one_letter_code
_entity_poly.pdbx_strand_id
1 'polypeptide(L)'
;MPISSEWTTKRLPELGIQFSYPASWHLQDHGHSVGLATMYGALISNVDHGFEHPDLRDADTSVFDMRGLPDGLVALSFEQFNRYNPIANKETGLPLSLDYARIPIDADPYGAGLLHDYISFRAAGYPRSSVEIHISDITEAERAAIDRILASVKPIP
;
A
#
# COMPACT_ATOMS: atom_id res chain seq x y z
N MET A 1 -15.33 8.25 -7.00
CA MET A 1 -15.64 7.82 -8.40
C MET A 1 -16.32 6.45 -8.36
N PRO A 2 -17.16 6.06 -9.35
CA PRO A 2 -17.73 4.72 -9.36
C PRO A 2 -16.61 3.67 -9.53
N ILE A 3 -16.64 2.62 -8.71
CA ILE A 3 -15.72 1.49 -8.82
C ILE A 3 -16.11 0.66 -10.05
N SER A 4 -15.16 0.46 -10.97
CA SER A 4 -15.40 -0.37 -12.15
C SER A 4 -15.73 -1.82 -11.79
N SER A 5 -16.64 -2.43 -12.55
CA SER A 5 -16.86 -3.88 -12.52
C SER A 5 -15.71 -4.66 -13.16
N GLU A 6 -14.86 -4.01 -13.96
CA GLU A 6 -13.66 -4.58 -14.57
C GLU A 6 -12.47 -4.51 -13.60
N TRP A 7 -11.70 -5.59 -13.53
CA TRP A 7 -10.58 -5.74 -12.62
C TRP A 7 -9.32 -6.12 -13.40
N THR A 8 -8.23 -5.40 -13.13
CA THR A 8 -6.92 -5.65 -13.72
C THR A 8 -6.04 -6.38 -12.71
N THR A 9 -5.09 -7.20 -13.18
CA THR A 9 -4.15 -7.92 -12.32
C THR A 9 -2.73 -7.38 -12.52
N LYS A 10 -2.07 -7.01 -11.41
CA LYS A 10 -0.65 -6.68 -11.37
C LYS A 10 0.12 -7.86 -10.81
N ARG A 11 1.27 -8.16 -11.42
CA ARG A 11 2.28 -9.05 -10.87
C ARG A 11 3.44 -8.21 -10.36
N LEU A 12 3.93 -8.54 -9.18
CA LEU A 12 5.14 -7.99 -8.55
C LEU A 12 6.12 -9.15 -8.32
N PRO A 13 6.87 -9.58 -9.35
CA PRO A 13 7.84 -10.67 -9.24
C PRO A 13 8.83 -10.49 -8.10
N GLU A 14 9.23 -9.27 -7.83
CA GLU A 14 10.16 -8.89 -6.78
C GLU A 14 9.60 -9.10 -5.36
N LEU A 15 8.27 -9.10 -5.19
CA LEU A 15 7.58 -9.49 -3.95
C LEU A 15 7.04 -10.93 -4.01
N GLY A 16 7.13 -11.61 -5.16
CA GLY A 16 6.59 -12.95 -5.36
C GLY A 16 5.07 -13.04 -5.35
N ILE A 17 4.37 -11.92 -5.56
CA ILE A 17 2.90 -11.85 -5.47
C ILE A 17 2.25 -11.30 -6.73
N GLN A 18 0.97 -11.58 -6.85
CA GLN A 18 0.06 -10.87 -7.74
C GLN A 18 -1.19 -10.48 -6.97
N PHE A 19 -1.83 -9.40 -7.42
CA PHE A 19 -3.09 -8.90 -6.87
C PHE A 19 -3.94 -8.30 -8.00
N SER A 20 -5.23 -8.15 -7.74
CA SER A 20 -6.19 -7.55 -8.65
C SER A 20 -6.76 -6.27 -8.05
N TYR A 21 -7.03 -5.27 -8.88
CA TYR A 21 -7.56 -3.97 -8.50
C TYR A 21 -8.58 -3.47 -9.54
N PRO A 22 -9.50 -2.55 -9.18
CA PRO A 22 -10.44 -1.99 -10.15
C PRO A 22 -9.70 -1.31 -11.30
N ALA A 23 -10.12 -1.57 -12.54
CA ALA A 23 -9.47 -1.00 -13.73
C ALA A 23 -9.59 0.53 -13.81
N SER A 24 -10.51 1.12 -13.06
CA SER A 24 -10.67 2.57 -12.92
C SER A 24 -9.73 3.20 -11.89
N TRP A 25 -8.91 2.42 -11.20
CA TRP A 25 -7.90 2.92 -10.26
C TRP A 25 -6.53 3.04 -10.95
N HIS A 26 -5.73 3.95 -10.42
CA HIS A 26 -4.41 4.28 -10.92
C HIS A 26 -3.37 3.37 -10.28
N LEU A 27 -2.41 2.91 -11.08
CA LEU A 27 -1.28 2.09 -10.63
C LEU A 27 0.01 2.87 -10.89
N GLN A 28 0.86 2.95 -9.87
CA GLN A 28 2.19 3.52 -9.94
C GLN A 28 3.20 2.51 -9.42
N ASP A 29 4.10 2.06 -10.29
CA ASP A 29 5.27 1.30 -9.87
C ASP A 29 6.26 2.25 -9.17
N HIS A 30 6.94 1.77 -8.13
CA HIS A 30 7.95 2.56 -7.44
C HIS A 30 9.14 1.71 -6.99
N GLY A 31 10.30 2.37 -6.91
CA GLY A 31 11.55 1.77 -6.51
C GLY A 31 12.53 2.86 -6.13
N HIS A 32 12.74 3.08 -4.84
CA HIS A 32 13.59 4.16 -4.34
C HIS A 32 14.35 3.70 -3.09
N SER A 33 15.39 4.47 -2.76
CA SER A 33 16.14 4.25 -1.52
C SER A 33 15.85 5.37 -0.55
N VAL A 34 15.54 4.99 0.69
CA VAL A 34 15.28 5.87 1.84
C VAL A 34 16.40 5.55 2.84
N GLY A 35 17.40 6.42 2.92
CA GLY A 35 18.64 6.17 3.64
C GLY A 35 19.35 4.88 3.22
N LEU A 36 19.47 3.93 4.14
CA LEU A 36 20.07 2.60 3.91
C LEU A 36 19.06 1.52 3.51
N ALA A 37 17.76 1.86 3.46
CA ALA A 37 16.71 0.96 3.03
C ALA A 37 16.38 1.19 1.55
N THR A 38 16.12 0.11 0.82
CA THR A 38 15.53 0.17 -0.52
C THR A 38 14.12 -0.38 -0.41
N MET A 39 13.19 0.38 -0.96
CA MET A 39 11.77 0.05 -1.07
C MET A 39 11.44 -0.13 -2.55
N TYR A 40 10.67 -1.16 -2.85
CA TYR A 40 10.18 -1.40 -4.20
C TYR A 40 8.83 -2.10 -4.15
N GLY A 41 8.03 -1.85 -5.18
CA GLY A 41 6.76 -2.50 -5.41
C GLY A 41 5.83 -1.61 -6.21
N ALA A 42 4.57 -1.51 -5.78
CA ALA A 42 3.59 -0.70 -6.49
C ALA A 42 2.54 -0.12 -5.55
N LEU A 43 2.11 1.10 -5.86
CA LEU A 43 1.01 1.80 -5.23
C LEU A 43 -0.20 1.78 -6.16
N ILE A 44 -1.37 1.51 -5.62
CA ILE A 44 -2.66 1.73 -6.30
C ILE A 44 -3.47 2.79 -5.58
N SER A 45 -4.18 3.62 -6.34
CA SER A 45 -5.04 4.67 -5.78
C SER A 45 -6.31 4.89 -6.59
N ASN A 46 -7.39 5.32 -5.93
CA ASN A 46 -8.61 5.78 -6.58
C ASN A 46 -8.53 7.23 -7.09
N VAL A 47 -7.40 7.92 -6.88
CA VAL A 47 -7.13 9.28 -7.35
C VAL A 47 -5.99 9.25 -8.38
N ASP A 48 -6.13 10.03 -9.45
CA ASP A 48 -5.08 10.25 -10.43
C ASP A 48 -4.02 11.21 -9.86
N HIS A 49 -3.00 10.65 -9.22
CA HIS A 49 -1.93 11.40 -8.57
C HIS A 49 -0.60 10.68 -8.70
N GLY A 50 0.47 11.45 -8.94
CA GLY A 50 1.84 10.95 -8.89
C GLY A 50 2.35 11.04 -7.45
N PHE A 51 2.37 9.92 -6.75
CA PHE A 51 2.77 9.86 -5.35
C PHE A 51 4.30 9.89 -5.23
N GLU A 52 4.83 10.85 -4.48
CA GLU A 52 6.27 11.00 -4.26
C GLU A 52 6.56 11.07 -2.75
N HIS A 53 7.76 10.65 -2.34
CA HIS A 53 8.20 10.89 -0.96
C HIS A 53 8.57 12.36 -0.78
N PRO A 54 8.24 12.96 0.37
CA PRO A 54 8.60 14.35 0.65
C PRO A 54 10.12 14.49 0.79
N ASP A 55 10.69 15.57 0.25
CA ASP A 55 12.09 15.94 0.49
C ASP A 55 12.24 16.55 1.89
N LEU A 56 12.81 15.78 2.82
CA LEU A 56 13.05 16.20 4.20
C LEU A 56 14.44 16.82 4.42
N ARG A 57 15.26 16.93 3.37
CA ARG A 57 16.67 17.40 3.37
C ARG A 57 17.63 16.57 4.23
N ASP A 58 17.41 16.55 5.54
CA ASP A 58 18.29 15.95 6.56
C ASP A 58 17.68 14.69 7.20
N ALA A 59 16.54 14.22 6.69
CA ALA A 59 15.84 13.04 7.17
C ALA A 59 15.28 12.21 6.01
N ASP A 60 14.81 11.01 6.34
CA ASP A 60 14.33 9.99 5.42
C ASP A 60 12.94 9.54 5.90
N THR A 61 11.95 9.42 5.01
CA THR A 61 10.64 8.83 5.31
C THR A 61 10.22 7.84 4.23
N SER A 62 9.56 6.76 4.65
CA SER A 62 8.93 5.78 3.76
C SER A 62 7.50 6.18 3.37
N VAL A 63 6.98 7.27 3.95
CA VAL A 63 5.60 7.72 3.72
C VAL A 63 5.56 8.59 2.46
N PHE A 64 4.55 8.38 1.61
CA PHE A 64 4.30 9.26 0.47
C PHE A 64 3.72 10.60 0.94
N ASP A 65 3.99 11.68 0.20
CA ASP A 65 3.38 12.97 0.45
C ASP A 65 1.90 12.94 0.03
N MET A 66 1.02 12.81 1.02
CA MET A 66 -0.43 12.77 0.84
C MET A 66 -1.09 14.13 1.07
N ARG A 67 -0.32 15.21 1.25
CA ARG A 67 -0.86 16.52 1.61
C ARG A 67 -1.66 17.12 0.45
N GLY A 68 -2.83 17.67 0.77
CA GLY A 68 -3.68 18.35 -0.21
C GLY A 68 -4.43 17.40 -1.15
N LEU A 69 -4.39 16.09 -0.91
CA LEU A 69 -5.21 15.11 -1.62
C LEU A 69 -6.68 15.19 -1.18
N PRO A 70 -7.62 14.84 -2.07
CA PRO A 70 -9.04 14.99 -1.80
C PRO A 70 -9.56 13.98 -0.75
N ASP A 71 -10.67 14.34 -0.11
CA ASP A 71 -11.45 13.40 0.70
C ASP A 71 -11.92 12.20 -0.16
N GLY A 72 -12.09 11.06 0.47
CA GLY A 72 -12.34 9.79 -0.19
C GLY A 72 -11.09 9.15 -0.81
N LEU A 73 -9.89 9.69 -0.61
CA LEU A 73 -8.63 9.04 -0.99
C LEU A 73 -8.54 7.62 -0.42
N VAL A 74 -8.15 6.69 -1.30
CA VAL A 74 -7.63 5.37 -0.99
C VAL A 74 -6.29 5.23 -1.69
N ALA A 75 -5.23 4.87 -0.96
CA ALA A 75 -3.98 4.42 -1.52
C ALA A 75 -3.49 3.15 -0.80
N LEU A 76 -3.08 2.15 -1.57
CA LEU A 76 -2.54 0.89 -1.07
C LEU A 76 -1.16 0.68 -1.71
N SER A 77 -0.10 0.69 -0.91
CA SER A 77 1.27 0.45 -1.38
C SER A 77 1.72 -0.95 -0.98
N PHE A 78 2.04 -1.78 -1.97
CA PHE A 78 2.62 -3.11 -1.78
C PHE A 78 4.13 -2.99 -1.84
N GLU A 79 4.81 -3.33 -0.76
CA GLU A 79 6.23 -2.96 -0.62
C GLU A 79 7.06 -4.07 0.03
N GLN A 80 8.33 -4.10 -0.34
CA GLN A 80 9.35 -4.84 0.38
C GLN A 80 10.43 -3.89 0.89
N PHE A 81 10.80 -4.07 2.16
CA PHE A 81 11.95 -3.38 2.77
C PHE A 81 13.16 -4.32 2.80
N ASN A 82 14.29 -3.90 2.23
CA ASN A 82 15.49 -4.74 2.17
C ASN A 82 16.26 -4.86 3.50
N ARG A 83 16.09 -3.94 4.45
CA ARG A 83 16.90 -3.91 5.69
C ARG A 83 16.15 -3.60 6.98
N TYR A 84 15.02 -2.92 6.93
CA TYR A 84 14.18 -2.67 8.09
C TYR A 84 12.73 -2.65 7.63
N ASN A 85 11.96 -3.68 7.96
CA ASN A 85 10.51 -3.51 8.01
C ASN A 85 10.24 -2.83 9.37
N PRO A 86 9.89 -1.54 9.40
CA PRO A 86 9.79 -0.76 10.64
C PRO A 86 8.73 -1.32 11.60
N ILE A 87 7.86 -2.20 11.12
CA ILE A 87 6.71 -2.65 11.87
C ILE A 87 6.85 -4.16 12.06
N ALA A 88 7.33 -4.55 13.24
CA ALA A 88 7.41 -5.94 13.69
C ALA A 88 6.03 -6.52 14.00
N ASN A 89 5.08 -6.39 13.07
CA ASN A 89 3.76 -6.99 13.20
C ASN A 89 3.84 -8.51 12.95
N LYS A 90 2.88 -9.23 13.53
CA LYS A 90 2.70 -10.66 13.25
C LYS A 90 2.46 -10.81 11.75
N GLU A 91 3.33 -11.55 11.08
CA GLU A 91 3.16 -11.90 9.68
C GLU A 91 1.79 -12.58 9.52
N THR A 92 0.96 -12.06 8.62
CA THR A 92 -0.31 -12.69 8.26
C THR A 92 -0.10 -13.64 7.08
N GLY A 93 -0.89 -14.71 7.06
CA GLY A 93 -0.98 -15.55 5.88
C GLY A 93 -1.67 -14.82 4.73
N LEU A 94 -1.47 -15.33 3.51
CA LEU A 94 -2.29 -14.97 2.36
C LEU A 94 -3.57 -15.84 2.36
N PRO A 95 -4.74 -15.32 1.94
CA PRO A 95 -5.00 -13.97 1.46
C PRO A 95 -5.02 -12.90 2.58
N LEU A 96 -4.86 -11.62 2.21
CA LEU A 96 -4.86 -10.51 3.17
C LEU A 96 -6.29 -10.05 3.48
N SER A 97 -6.46 -9.34 4.61
CA SER A 97 -7.74 -8.75 5.06
C SER A 97 -7.48 -7.43 5.80
N LEU A 98 -8.38 -6.46 5.68
CA LEU A 98 -8.34 -5.24 6.50
C LEU A 98 -8.40 -5.53 8.01
N ASP A 99 -8.97 -6.66 8.44
CA ASP A 99 -8.97 -7.05 9.86
C ASP A 99 -7.56 -7.32 10.41
N TYR A 100 -6.59 -7.49 9.52
CA TYR A 100 -5.19 -7.65 9.85
C TYR A 100 -4.43 -6.33 9.91
N ALA A 101 -5.04 -5.23 9.46
CA ALA A 101 -4.49 -3.90 9.61
C ALA A 101 -4.37 -3.58 11.09
N ARG A 102 -3.14 -3.25 11.54
CA ARG A 102 -2.86 -3.07 12.95
C ARG A 102 -2.07 -1.80 13.20
N ILE A 103 -2.80 -0.92 13.87
CA ILE A 103 -2.38 0.29 14.58
C ILE A 103 -2.28 1.48 13.61
N PRO A 104 -3.14 2.49 13.80
CA PRO A 104 -2.89 3.82 13.26
C PRO A 104 -1.53 4.26 13.78
N ILE A 105 -0.54 4.33 12.90
CA ILE A 105 0.69 5.04 13.25
C ILE A 105 0.29 6.51 13.29
N ASP A 106 0.62 7.21 14.39
CA ASP A 106 0.35 8.65 14.50
C ASP A 106 0.78 9.31 13.19
N ALA A 107 -0.20 9.92 12.53
CA ALA A 107 -0.05 10.36 11.15
C ALA A 107 1.19 11.25 11.05
N ASP A 108 2.19 10.76 10.31
CA ASP A 108 3.29 11.57 9.82
C ASP A 108 2.68 12.87 9.27
N PRO A 109 3.23 14.08 9.51
CA PRO A 109 2.73 15.32 8.92
C PRO A 109 2.47 15.26 7.41
N TYR A 110 3.07 14.31 6.69
CA TYR A 110 2.84 14.06 5.26
C TYR A 110 1.58 13.24 4.94
N GLY A 111 0.96 12.62 5.94
CA GLY A 111 -0.33 11.92 5.86
C GLY A 111 -1.38 12.45 6.85
N ALA A 112 -1.19 13.65 7.40
CA ALA A 112 -2.03 14.20 8.46
C ALA A 112 -3.53 14.19 8.09
N GLY A 113 -4.34 13.54 8.92
CA GLY A 113 -5.79 13.40 8.72
C GLY A 113 -6.23 12.12 8.00
N LEU A 114 -5.29 11.29 7.54
CA LEU A 114 -5.55 9.97 6.98
C LEU A 114 -5.44 8.90 8.07
N LEU A 115 -6.24 7.85 7.95
CA LEU A 115 -5.96 6.60 8.61
C LEU A 115 -4.80 5.92 7.86
N HIS A 116 -3.74 5.64 8.62
CA HIS A 116 -2.51 5.05 8.12
C HIS A 116 -2.25 3.70 8.80
N ASP A 117 -2.40 2.62 8.04
CA ASP A 117 -2.42 1.24 8.53
C ASP A 117 -1.44 0.35 7.77
N TYR A 118 -1.04 -0.76 8.39
CA TYR A 118 -0.10 -1.72 7.79
C TYR A 118 -0.52 -3.17 7.98
N ILE A 119 -0.31 -3.97 6.92
CA ILE A 119 -0.44 -5.43 6.93
C ILE A 119 0.89 -6.04 6.52
N SER A 120 1.55 -6.78 7.42
CA SER A 120 2.79 -7.50 7.12
C SER A 120 2.49 -8.91 6.62
N PHE A 121 3.13 -9.33 5.53
CA PHE A 121 2.95 -10.66 4.95
C PHE A 121 4.26 -11.24 4.41
N ARG A 122 4.24 -12.52 4.04
CA ARG A 122 5.37 -13.20 3.42
C ARG A 122 4.88 -14.17 2.34
N ALA A 123 5.32 -13.96 1.11
CA ALA A 123 5.15 -14.95 0.04
C ALA A 123 6.21 -16.06 0.15
N ALA A 124 5.86 -17.28 -0.24
CA ALA A 124 6.76 -18.43 -0.15
C ALA A 124 8.04 -18.19 -0.97
N GLY A 125 9.21 -18.26 -0.32
CA GLY A 125 10.50 -18.02 -0.98
C GLY A 125 10.92 -16.55 -1.08
N TYR A 126 10.11 -15.61 -0.56
CA TYR A 126 10.39 -14.18 -0.59
C TYR A 126 10.62 -13.61 0.81
N PRO A 127 11.31 -12.46 0.92
CA PRO A 127 11.44 -11.73 2.17
C PRO A 127 10.08 -11.23 2.69
N ARG A 128 10.07 -10.68 3.91
CA ARG A 128 8.87 -10.06 4.47
C ARG A 128 8.52 -8.81 3.67
N SER A 129 7.26 -8.68 3.32
CA SER A 129 6.67 -7.52 2.64
C SER A 129 5.53 -6.94 3.47
N SER A 130 5.03 -5.78 3.07
CA SER A 130 3.89 -5.13 3.69
C SER A 130 2.96 -4.51 2.67
N VAL A 131 1.72 -4.31 3.09
CA VAL A 131 0.80 -3.37 2.45
C VAL A 131 0.63 -2.19 3.38
N GLU A 132 1.03 -1.01 2.92
CA GLU A 132 0.75 0.28 3.55
C GLU A 132 -0.58 0.80 3.02
N ILE A 133 -1.46 1.25 3.92
CA ILE A 133 -2.84 1.61 3.62
C ILE A 133 -3.09 3.03 4.10
N HIS A 134 -3.43 3.91 3.17
CA HIS A 134 -3.86 5.28 3.44
C HIS A 134 -5.31 5.45 3.01
N ILE A 135 -6.18 5.77 3.96
CA ILE A 135 -7.59 6.07 3.67
C ILE A 135 -8.06 7.34 4.38
N SER A 136 -8.94 8.08 3.72
CA SER A 136 -9.70 9.17 4.34
C SER A 136 -11.16 8.74 4.55
N ASP A 137 -12.13 9.67 4.56
CA ASP A 137 -13.56 9.38 4.70
C ASP A 137 -14.08 8.59 3.47
N ILE A 138 -13.94 7.26 3.53
CA ILE A 138 -14.26 6.35 2.43
C ILE A 138 -15.69 5.79 2.53
N THR A 139 -16.26 5.48 1.37
CA THR A 139 -17.56 4.82 1.26
C THR A 139 -17.50 3.32 1.57
N GLU A 140 -18.64 2.69 1.87
CA GLU A 140 -18.73 1.23 2.00
C GLU A 140 -18.28 0.49 0.72
N ALA A 141 -18.52 1.08 -0.45
CA ALA A 141 -18.11 0.52 -1.72
C ALA A 141 -16.57 0.52 -1.86
N GLU A 142 -15.91 1.60 -1.43
CA GLU A 142 -14.45 1.70 -1.41
C GLU A 142 -13.82 0.74 -0.39
N ARG A 143 -14.41 0.62 0.80
CA ARG A 143 -14.01 -0.41 1.77
C ARG A 143 -14.11 -1.81 1.17
N ALA A 144 -15.23 -2.15 0.51
CA ALA A 144 -15.39 -3.44 -0.16
C ALA A 144 -14.39 -3.67 -1.30
N ALA A 145 -14.00 -2.61 -2.02
CA ALA A 145 -12.95 -2.70 -3.03
C ALA A 145 -11.59 -3.00 -2.40
N ILE A 146 -11.24 -2.34 -1.29
CA ILE A 146 -10.00 -2.60 -0.54
C ILE A 146 -9.96 -4.05 -0.06
N ASP A 147 -11.03 -4.53 0.57
CA ASP A 147 -11.12 -5.93 1.03
C ASP A 147 -10.93 -6.91 -0.12
N ARG A 148 -11.54 -6.64 -1.29
CA ARG A 148 -11.38 -7.48 -2.47
C ARG A 148 -9.96 -7.43 -3.05
N ILE A 149 -9.31 -6.27 -3.03
CA ILE A 149 -7.90 -6.13 -3.44
C ILE A 149 -7.04 -6.99 -2.53
N LEU A 150 -7.13 -6.82 -1.20
CA LEU A 150 -6.34 -7.56 -0.23
C LEU A 150 -6.59 -9.07 -0.30
N ALA A 151 -7.84 -9.48 -0.48
CA ALA A 151 -8.22 -10.87 -0.63
C ALA A 151 -7.68 -11.51 -1.92
N SER A 152 -7.37 -10.70 -2.95
CA SER A 152 -6.83 -11.18 -4.22
C SER A 152 -5.33 -11.43 -4.21
N VAL A 153 -4.63 -10.97 -3.17
CA VAL A 153 -3.17 -11.10 -3.03
C VAL A 153 -2.81 -12.58 -2.86
N LYS A 154 -2.00 -13.09 -3.79
CA LYS A 154 -1.58 -14.50 -3.81
C LYS A 154 -0.18 -14.65 -4.43
N PRO A 155 0.53 -15.75 -4.14
CA PRO A 155 1.81 -16.03 -4.78
C PRO A 155 1.71 -16.07 -6.31
N ILE A 156 2.78 -15.67 -6.99
CA ILE A 156 2.96 -15.95 -8.42
C ILE A 156 3.32 -17.44 -8.57
N PRO A 157 2.69 -18.18 -9.50
CA PRO A 157 3.03 -19.57 -9.79
C PRO A 157 4.40 -19.75 -10.45
#